data_AF-A0AAW4VSK8-F1
#
_entry.id   AF-A0AAW4VSK8-F1
#
_cell.length_a   1.000
_cell.length_b   1.000
_cell.length_c   1.000
_cell.angle_alpha   90.00
_cell.angle_beta   90.00
_cell.angle_gamma   90.00
#
_symmetry.space_group_name_H-M   'P 1'
#
loop_
_entity.id
_entity.type
_entity.pdbx_description
1 polymer ?
#
loop_
_entity_poly.entity_id
_entity_poly.type
_entity_poly.pdbx_seq_one_letter_code
_entity_poly.pdbx_strand_id
1 'polypeptide(L)'
;MLKEYEIWGLCQEVKKVMGSWQYDETDFERLNLIMMLYDLDFTVEEIKKYMKLSLEKNERECLKLLNKKRKGILDEVHLKEKQLSRIDYLRYEMDWENKE
;
A
#
# COMPACT_ATOMS: atom_id res chain seq x y z
N MET A 1 -3.12 -12.93 3.08
CA MET A 1 -4.13 -11.99 3.60
C MET A 1 -4.85 -12.49 4.84
N LEU A 2 -6.01 -13.15 4.79
CA LEU A 2 -6.77 -13.53 6.02
C LEU A 2 -5.96 -14.41 6.99
N LYS A 3 -5.27 -15.43 6.46
CA LYS A 3 -4.39 -16.29 7.28
C LYS A 3 -3.23 -15.54 7.93
N GLU A 4 -2.66 -14.54 7.25
CA GLU A 4 -1.56 -13.74 7.78
C GLU A 4 -2.04 -12.76 8.85
N TYR A 5 -3.21 -12.16 8.65
CA TYR A 5 -3.89 -11.34 9.65
C TYR A 5 -4.17 -12.11 10.94
N GLU A 6 -4.67 -13.35 10.83
CA GLU A 6 -4.87 -14.26 11.96
C GLU A 6 -3.55 -14.63 12.66
N ILE A 7 -2.48 -14.88 11.90
CA ILE A 7 -1.14 -15.21 12.43
C ILE A 7 -0.53 -14.02 13.20
N TRP A 8 -0.86 -12.77 12.87
CA TRP A 8 -0.30 -11.61 13.54
C TRP A 8 -0.90 -11.29 14.91
N GLY A 9 -1.98 -11.99 15.31
CA GLY A 9 -2.59 -11.82 16.62
C GLY A 9 -3.20 -10.43 16.84
N LEU A 10 -3.55 -9.73 15.75
CA LEU A 10 -4.16 -8.40 15.78
C LEU A 10 -5.65 -8.43 16.12
N CYS A 11 -6.31 -9.61 16.04
CA CYS A 11 -7.66 -9.83 16.57
C CYS A 11 -7.62 -9.99 18.10
N GLN A 12 -7.68 -8.88 18.84
CA GLN A 12 -7.81 -8.93 20.31
C GLN A 12 -9.27 -9.07 20.80
N GLU A 13 -10.27 -8.87 19.94
CA GLU A 13 -11.70 -8.84 20.33
C GLU A 13 -12.50 -10.10 19.95
N VAL A 14 -11.93 -11.01 19.16
CA VAL A 14 -12.62 -12.23 18.72
C VAL A 14 -12.51 -13.33 19.78
N LYS A 15 -13.63 -13.64 20.45
CA LYS A 15 -13.73 -14.87 21.24
C LYS A 15 -13.59 -16.08 20.31
N LYS A 16 -12.55 -16.87 20.51
CA LYS A 16 -12.37 -18.16 19.85
C LYS A 16 -13.42 -19.16 20.36
N VAL A 17 -14.59 -19.20 19.73
CA VAL A 17 -15.63 -20.19 20.04
C VAL A 17 -15.57 -21.31 19.00
N MET A 18 -15.14 -22.50 19.41
CA MET A 18 -15.16 -23.75 18.62
C MET A 18 -14.68 -23.62 17.16
N GLY A 19 -13.42 -23.22 16.96
CA GLY A 19 -12.72 -23.43 15.69
C GLY A 19 -13.10 -22.51 14.52
N SER A 20 -14.04 -21.58 14.70
CA SER A 20 -14.38 -20.57 13.69
C SER A 20 -14.23 -19.16 14.28
N TRP A 21 -13.45 -18.31 13.59
CA TRP A 21 -13.32 -16.89 13.96
C TRP A 21 -14.67 -16.18 13.71
N GLN A 22 -15.17 -15.44 14.70
CA GLN A 22 -16.30 -14.53 14.51
C GLN A 22 -15.76 -13.11 14.42
N TYR A 23 -15.60 -12.62 13.19
CA TYR A 23 -15.19 -11.24 12.92
C TYR A 23 -16.31 -10.28 13.32
N ASP A 24 -15.98 -9.24 14.07
CA ASP A 24 -16.89 -8.14 14.38
C ASP A 24 -16.76 -6.99 13.36
N GLU A 25 -17.61 -5.96 13.46
CA GLU A 25 -17.61 -4.81 12.53
C GLU A 25 -16.24 -4.09 12.53
N THR A 26 -15.57 -4.05 13.69
CA THR A 26 -14.21 -3.51 13.84
C THR A 26 -13.14 -4.35 13.13
N ASP A 27 -13.30 -5.66 13.04
CA ASP A 27 -12.42 -6.52 12.23
C ASP A 27 -12.60 -6.29 10.72
N PHE A 28 -13.82 -6.00 10.26
CA PHE A 28 -14.05 -5.62 8.87
C PHE A 28 -13.34 -4.30 8.52
N GLU A 29 -13.38 -3.31 9.40
CA GLU A 29 -12.64 -2.05 9.22
C GLU A 29 -11.12 -2.28 9.15
N ARG A 30 -10.57 -3.11 10.04
CA ARG A 30 -9.15 -3.48 10.05
C ARG A 30 -8.73 -4.23 8.79
N LEU A 31 -9.57 -5.16 8.31
CA LEU A 31 -9.33 -5.89 7.07
C LEU A 31 -9.37 -4.97 5.85
N ASN A 32 -10.33 -4.04 5.80
CA ASN A 32 -10.41 -3.08 4.71
C ASN A 32 -9.16 -2.18 4.68
N LEU A 33 -8.67 -1.77 5.85
CA LEU A 33 -7.42 -1.01 5.96
C LEU A 33 -6.20 -1.80 5.49
N ILE A 34 -6.10 -3.08 5.85
CA ILE A 34 -5.04 -3.97 5.35
C ILE A 34 -5.10 -4.11 3.83
N MET A 35 -6.30 -4.25 3.27
CA MET A 35 -6.49 -4.37 1.83
C MET A 35 -6.07 -3.10 1.10
N MET A 36 -6.48 -1.92 1.59
CA MET A 36 -6.02 -0.63 1.05
C MET A 36 -4.50 -0.47 1.11
N LEU A 37 -3.85 -0.89 2.19
CA LEU A 37 -2.38 -0.81 2.29
C LEU A 37 -1.71 -1.77 1.31
N TYR A 38 -2.27 -2.97 1.11
CA TYR A 38 -1.76 -3.93 0.14
C TYR A 38 -1.90 -3.41 -1.31
N ASP A 39 -3.04 -2.80 -1.65
CA ASP A 39 -3.28 -2.19 -2.97
C ASP A 39 -2.33 -0.99 -3.23
N LEU A 40 -1.82 -0.37 -2.17
CA LEU A 40 -0.78 0.65 -2.24
C LEU A 40 0.64 0.06 -2.29
N ASP A 41 0.79 -1.25 -2.53
CA ASP A 41 2.06 -1.99 -2.57
C ASP A 41 2.85 -1.95 -1.24
N PHE A 42 2.21 -1.79 -0.09
CA PHE A 42 2.92 -1.96 1.18
C PHE A 42 3.36 -3.41 1.35
N THR A 43 4.59 -3.59 1.81
CA THR A 43 5.06 -4.94 2.18
C THR A 43 4.31 -5.44 3.41
N VAL A 44 4.27 -6.75 3.55
CA VAL A 44 3.63 -7.45 4.67
C VAL A 44 4.15 -6.93 6.02
N GLU A 45 5.46 -6.67 6.12
CA GLU A 45 6.12 -6.10 7.30
C GLU A 45 5.69 -4.66 7.57
N GLU A 46 5.56 -3.83 6.53
CA GLU A 46 5.11 -2.44 6.67
C GLU A 46 3.64 -2.37 7.07
N ILE A 47 2.78 -3.24 6.52
CA ILE A 47 1.38 -3.37 6.91
C ILE A 47 1.30 -3.74 8.39
N LYS A 48 2.02 -4.79 8.83
CA LYS A 48 2.04 -5.21 10.24
C LYS A 48 2.50 -4.08 11.16
N LYS A 49 3.54 -3.34 10.75
CA LYS A 49 4.04 -2.18 11.50
C LYS A 49 2.99 -1.07 11.59
N TYR A 50 2.32 -0.76 10.48
CA TYR A 50 1.26 0.24 10.42
C TYR A 50 0.08 -0.13 11.33
N MET A 51 -0.39 -1.38 11.27
CA MET A 51 -1.50 -1.86 12.11
C MET A 51 -1.15 -1.78 13.61
N LYS A 52 0.07 -2.15 13.99
CA LYS A 52 0.53 -2.02 15.38
C LYS A 52 0.52 -0.56 15.85
N LEU A 53 1.06 0.36 15.04
CA LEU A 53 1.09 1.79 15.36
C LEU A 53 -0.32 2.40 15.43
N SER A 54 -1.24 1.92 14.58
CA SER A 54 -2.64 2.34 14.59
C SER A 54 -3.35 1.93 15.89
N LEU A 55 -3.11 0.71 16.38
CA LEU A 55 -3.64 0.25 17.69
C LEU A 55 -3.05 1.04 18.86
N GLU A 56 -1.78 1.42 18.79
CA GLU A 56 -1.10 2.28 19.77
C GLU A 56 -1.53 3.76 19.69
N LYS A 57 -2.45 4.11 18.77
CA LYS A 57 -2.89 5.48 18.46
C LYS A 57 -1.72 6.43 18.14
N ASN A 58 -0.65 5.90 17.55
CA ASN A 58 0.54 6.66 17.19
C ASN A 58 0.45 7.19 15.76
N GLU A 59 -0.44 8.16 15.56
CA GLU A 59 -0.74 8.75 14.24
C GLU A 59 0.50 9.37 13.57
N ARG A 60 1.44 9.90 14.37
CA ARG A 60 2.65 10.53 13.85
C ARG A 60 3.56 9.55 13.12
N GLU A 61 3.74 8.36 13.66
CA GLU A 61 4.55 7.32 13.01
C GLU A 61 3.82 6.68 11.82
N CYS A 62 2.49 6.53 11.90
CA CYS A 62 1.66 6.14 10.75
C CYS A 62 1.83 7.12 9.59
N LEU A 63 1.73 8.43 9.85
CA LEU A 63 1.93 9.48 8.84
C LEU A 63 3.33 9.44 8.24
N LYS A 64 4.38 9.14 9.02
CA LYS A 64 5.74 8.96 8.50
C LYS A 64 5.84 7.79 7.52
N LEU A 65 5.21 6.66 7.83
CA LEU A 65 5.16 5.49 6.93
C LEU A 65 4.46 5.84 5.62
N LEU A 66 3.28 6.48 5.69
CA LEU A 66 2.52 6.90 4.51
C LEU A 66 3.31 7.90 3.66
N ASN A 67 3.97 8.90 4.27
CA ASN A 67 4.79 9.87 3.55
C ASN A 67 6.00 9.23 2.88
N LYS A 68 6.62 8.24 3.53
CA LYS A 68 7.72 7.48 2.92
C LYS A 68 7.24 6.74 1.67
N LYS A 69 6.09 6.06 1.74
CA LYS A 69 5.51 5.36 0.59
C LYS A 69 5.13 6.33 -0.53
N ARG A 70 4.46 7.44 -0.19
CA ARG A 70 4.13 8.51 -1.13
C ARG A 70 5.37 9.01 -1.88
N LYS A 71 6.48 9.23 -1.18
CA LYS A 71 7.72 9.68 -1.81
C LYS A 71 8.26 8.64 -2.81
N GLY A 72 8.25 7.36 -2.45
CA GLY A 72 8.67 6.28 -3.36
C GLY A 72 7.83 6.22 -4.63
N ILE A 73 6.49 6.31 -4.50
CA ILE A 73 5.58 6.35 -5.66
C ILE A 73 5.86 7.58 -6.53
N LEU A 74 6.12 8.74 -5.92
CA LEU A 74 6.44 9.97 -6.65
C LEU A 74 7.76 9.82 -7.44
N ASP A 75 8.78 9.19 -6.85
CA ASP A 75 10.05 8.92 -7.52
C ASP A 75 9.85 7.99 -8.74
N GLU A 76 8.98 6.99 -8.63
CA GLU A 76 8.60 6.12 -9.76
C GLU A 76 7.83 6.87 -10.85
N VAL A 77 6.91 7.76 -10.47
CA VAL A 77 6.20 8.63 -11.42
C VAL A 77 7.20 9.49 -12.18
N HIS A 78 8.12 10.16 -11.49
CA HIS A 78 9.15 10.98 -12.12
C HIS A 78 10.07 10.17 -13.05
N LEU A 79 10.35 8.91 -12.72
CA LEU A 79 11.10 8.02 -13.62
C LEU A 79 10.31 7.73 -14.90
N LYS A 80 9.02 7.38 -14.77
CA LYS A 80 8.13 7.09 -15.91
C LYS A 80 7.90 8.32 -16.78
N GLU A 81 7.75 9.50 -16.20
CA GLU A 81 7.68 10.79 -16.92
C GLU A 81 8.91 10.99 -17.81
N LYS A 82 10.12 10.78 -17.26
CA LYS A 82 11.37 10.90 -18.04
C LYS A 82 11.46 9.87 -19.18
N GLN A 83 10.97 8.65 -18.96
CA GLN A 83 10.90 7.64 -20.01
C GLN A 83 9.95 8.06 -21.13
N LEU A 84 8.78 8.60 -20.78
CA LEU A 84 7.81 9.10 -21.74
C LEU A 84 8.39 10.25 -22.58
N SER A 85 9.04 11.22 -21.96
CA SER A 85 9.68 12.33 -22.68
C SER A 85 10.73 11.86 -23.71
N ARG A 86 11.45 10.77 -23.42
CA ARG A 86 12.40 10.19 -24.38
C ARG A 86 11.69 9.53 -25.56
N ILE A 87 10.59 8.83 -25.31
CA ILE A 87 9.75 8.25 -26.36
C ILE A 87 9.18 9.36 -27.24
N ASP A 88 8.65 10.42 -26.63
CA ASP A 88 8.07 11.56 -27.36
C ASP A 88 9.12 12.26 -28.22
N TYR A 89 10.34 12.41 -27.72
CA TYR A 89 11.44 12.95 -28.51
C TYR A 89 11.75 12.09 -29.73
N LEU A 90 11.91 10.77 -29.56
CA LEU A 90 12.18 9.86 -30.68
C LEU A 90 11.05 9.87 -31.71
N ARG A 91 9.79 9.94 -31.26
CA ARG A 91 8.64 10.07 -32.15
C ARG A 91 8.69 11.36 -32.96
N TYR A 92 9.05 12.47 -32.32
CA TYR A 92 9.18 13.76 -32.98
C TYR A 92 10.23 13.72 -34.09
N GLU A 93 11.42 13.16 -33.82
CA GLU A 93 12.49 13.02 -34.82
C GLU A 93 12.02 12.20 -36.03
N MET A 94 11.35 11.06 -35.79
CA MET A 94 10.80 10.23 -36.87
C MET A 94 9.71 10.95 -37.68
N ASP A 95 8.78 11.64 -37.01
CA ASP A 95 7.73 12.40 -37.69
C ASP A 95 8.28 13.60 -38.48
N TRP A 96 9.44 14.13 -38.05
CA TRP A 96 10.13 15.23 -38.71
C TRP A 96 10.86 14.74 -39.97
N GLU A 97 11.60 13.63 -39.89
CA GLU A 97 12.29 13.02 -41.04
C GLU A 97 11.31 12.56 -42.15
N ASN A 98 10.08 12.18 -41.81
CA ASN A 98 9.07 11.78 -42.79
C ASN A 98 8.36 12.97 -43.48
N LYS A 99 8.67 14.22 -43.10
CA LYS A 99 8.10 15.44 -43.70
C LYS A 99 9.05 16.13 -44.68
N GLU A 100 10.33 15.76 -44.71
CA GLU A 100 11.29 16.11 -45.78
C GLU A 100 11.27 15.09 -46.91
#